data_AF-A0A944DGU7-F1
#
_entry.id   AF-A0A944DGU7-F1
#
_cell.length_a   1.000
_cell.length_b   1.000
_cell.length_c   1.000
_cell.angle_alpha   90.00
_cell.angle_beta   90.00
_cell.angle_gamma   90.00
#
_symmetry.space_group_name_H-M   'P 1'
#
loop_
_entity.id
_entity.type
_entity.pdbx_description
1 polymer ?
#
loop_
_entity_poly.entity_id
_entity_poly.type
_entity_poly.pdbx_seq_one_letter_code
_entity_poly.pdbx_strand_id
1 'polypeptide(L)'
;MSILITNEEYRQDSYALLNQYKESMSYLASVFNDDYQKSDAVTKLSWKSFAFYNKCIKSLQANDADSGLHFFQEAKQNERHGSEGFRVSGFSENNRKEEIDLVADEVREEASGKISIGFIGADVAEIEKAKLIAGIELLKAQSIDLYNEAELLIDEIVLTGPGDEYHVRSASSYNLLGLVLIWADEVHSPIYYAQQVVHEAAHLRLFLKSTDDKFVLNPESELYTAPFRPDARPMLGIFHALFVLARIALAMAGLGKIAPGKLAEEAREKGRVAEKRFFATAAQIKRDGVLTPMGQQIFDECLQEMTQISPFRNVYDDMLKSGF
;
A
#
# COMPACT_ATOMS: atom_id res chain seq x y z
N MET A 1 20.28 4.77 7.16
CA MET A 1 19.24 5.80 6.91
C MET A 1 17.91 5.12 7.11
N SER A 2 16.97 5.76 7.81
CA SER A 2 15.68 5.17 8.21
C SER A 2 14.81 4.84 6.99
N ILE A 3 14.08 3.71 7.00
CA ILE A 3 13.09 3.34 5.98
C ILE A 3 11.81 4.19 6.06
N LEU A 4 11.60 4.91 7.17
CA LEU A 4 10.45 5.79 7.36
C LEU A 4 10.60 7.14 6.68
N ILE A 5 11.83 7.66 6.70
CA ILE A 5 12.22 8.81 5.91
C ILE A 5 12.63 8.24 4.56
N THR A 6 11.82 8.49 3.53
CA THR A 6 12.08 8.02 2.16
C THR A 6 13.56 8.12 1.80
N ASN A 7 14.14 7.00 1.42
CA ASN A 7 15.54 6.84 1.06
C ASN A 7 15.62 6.20 -0.33
N GLU A 8 16.79 6.14 -0.96
CA GLU A 8 16.90 5.54 -2.30
C GLU A 8 16.63 4.02 -2.33
N GLU A 9 16.47 3.39 -1.17
CA GLU A 9 16.28 1.95 -1.03
C GLU A 9 14.96 1.46 -1.65
N TYR A 10 13.87 2.25 -1.62
CA TYR A 10 12.64 1.85 -2.32
C TYR A 10 12.82 1.76 -3.82
N ARG A 11 13.75 2.54 -4.38
CA ARG A 11 14.11 2.42 -5.79
C ARG A 11 14.83 1.12 -6.03
N GLN A 12 15.80 0.78 -5.18
CA GLN A 12 16.56 -0.46 -5.29
C GLN A 12 15.66 -1.69 -5.22
N ASP A 13 14.74 -1.73 -4.25
CA ASP A 13 13.79 -2.84 -4.09
C ASP A 13 12.84 -2.94 -5.31
N SER A 14 12.32 -1.80 -5.78
CA SER A 14 11.46 -1.75 -6.97
C SER A 14 12.20 -2.21 -8.23
N TYR A 15 13.46 -1.80 -8.42
CA TYR A 15 14.30 -2.25 -9.53
C TYR A 15 14.63 -3.75 -9.43
N ALA A 16 14.92 -4.25 -8.23
CA ALA A 16 15.18 -5.67 -8.00
C ALA A 16 13.97 -6.52 -8.40
N LEU A 17 12.77 -6.16 -7.91
CA LEU A 17 11.54 -6.86 -8.27
C LEU A 17 11.25 -6.78 -9.77
N LEU A 18 11.43 -5.61 -10.40
CA LEU A 18 11.23 -5.46 -11.84
C LEU A 18 12.16 -6.37 -12.65
N ASN A 19 13.42 -6.51 -12.24
CA ASN A 19 14.37 -7.41 -12.91
C ASN A 19 13.99 -8.87 -12.71
N GLN A 20 13.59 -9.27 -11.50
CA GLN A 20 13.07 -10.62 -11.25
C GLN A 20 11.84 -10.94 -12.09
N TYR A 21 10.91 -9.98 -12.20
CA TYR A 21 9.75 -10.09 -13.07
C TYR A 21 10.16 -10.32 -14.54
N LYS A 22 11.09 -9.52 -15.09
CA LYS A 22 11.56 -9.66 -16.48
C LYS A 22 12.25 -11.01 -16.74
N GLU A 23 13.04 -11.47 -15.79
CA GLU A 23 13.68 -12.79 -15.86
C GLU A 23 12.64 -13.91 -15.84
N SER A 24 11.64 -13.80 -14.97
CA SER A 24 10.54 -14.76 -14.89
C SER A 24 9.68 -14.76 -16.16
N MET A 25 9.40 -13.59 -16.77
CA MET A 25 8.68 -13.51 -18.04
C MET A 25 9.46 -14.17 -19.19
N SER A 26 10.79 -14.01 -19.21
CA SER A 26 11.66 -14.69 -20.18
C SER A 26 11.63 -16.22 -20.01
N TYR A 27 11.58 -16.69 -18.76
CA TYR A 27 11.41 -18.12 -18.47
C TYR A 27 10.03 -18.63 -18.92
N LEU A 28 8.95 -17.92 -18.60
CA LEU A 28 7.60 -18.28 -19.02
C LEU A 28 7.46 -18.33 -20.54
N ALA A 29 8.09 -17.41 -21.26
CA ALA A 29 8.14 -17.44 -22.72
C ALA A 29 8.73 -18.77 -23.24
N SER A 30 9.79 -19.28 -22.60
CA SER A 30 10.37 -20.58 -22.97
C SER A 30 9.43 -21.76 -22.67
N VAL A 31 8.64 -21.69 -21.60
CA VAL A 31 7.64 -22.70 -21.24
C VAL A 31 6.52 -22.75 -22.28
N PHE A 32 6.10 -21.59 -22.76
CA PHE A 32 5.00 -21.46 -23.73
C PHE A 32 5.43 -21.48 -25.20
N ASN A 33 6.74 -21.56 -25.48
CA ASN A 33 7.32 -21.39 -26.83
C ASN A 33 6.89 -20.05 -27.49
N ASP A 34 6.82 -18.98 -26.70
CA ASP A 34 6.53 -17.61 -27.16
C ASP A 34 7.82 -16.85 -27.52
N ASP A 35 7.72 -15.85 -28.39
CA ASP A 35 8.85 -15.07 -28.90
C ASP A 35 9.25 -13.88 -28.01
N TYR A 36 8.59 -13.69 -26.86
CA TYR A 36 8.86 -12.60 -25.92
C TYR A 36 10.35 -12.39 -25.66
N GLN A 37 10.76 -11.13 -25.78
CA GLN A 37 12.09 -10.65 -25.43
C GLN A 37 11.96 -9.62 -24.31
N LYS A 38 12.71 -9.82 -23.23
CA LYS A 38 12.82 -8.82 -22.17
C LYS A 38 13.27 -7.47 -22.77
N SER A 39 12.63 -6.40 -22.32
CA SER A 39 12.90 -5.05 -22.82
C SER A 39 13.38 -4.12 -21.71
N ASP A 40 14.49 -3.42 -21.97
CA ASP A 40 14.97 -2.34 -21.10
C ASP A 40 14.03 -1.13 -21.10
N ALA A 41 13.14 -1.03 -22.09
CA ALA A 41 12.12 0.02 -22.14
C ALA A 41 11.03 -0.14 -21.07
N VAL A 42 10.88 -1.35 -20.48
CA VAL A 42 10.02 -1.55 -19.31
C VAL A 42 10.74 -1.02 -18.08
N THR A 43 10.40 0.20 -17.69
CA THR A 43 11.09 0.94 -16.61
C THR A 43 10.34 0.93 -15.29
N LYS A 44 9.09 0.46 -15.28
CA LYS A 44 8.23 0.37 -14.11
C LYS A 44 7.32 -0.85 -14.23
N LEU A 45 7.10 -1.53 -13.12
CA LEU A 45 6.19 -2.67 -13.05
C LEU A 45 4.74 -2.15 -13.00
N SER A 46 3.93 -2.48 -14.00
CA SER A 46 2.52 -2.15 -13.99
C SER A 46 1.74 -3.13 -13.11
N TRP A 47 0.77 -2.62 -12.35
CA TRP A 47 -0.06 -3.46 -11.49
C TRP A 47 -0.80 -4.52 -12.31
N LYS A 48 -1.27 -4.17 -13.52
CA LYS A 48 -1.98 -5.09 -14.42
C LYS A 48 -1.08 -6.23 -14.88
N SER A 49 0.09 -5.86 -15.38
CA SER A 49 1.10 -6.80 -15.87
C SER A 49 1.51 -7.78 -14.76
N PHE A 50 1.75 -7.26 -13.55
CA PHE A 50 2.10 -8.09 -12.39
C PHE A 50 0.94 -8.97 -11.91
N ALA A 51 -0.28 -8.45 -11.93
CA ALA A 51 -1.47 -9.21 -11.55
C ALA A 51 -1.73 -10.40 -12.48
N PHE A 52 -1.66 -10.18 -13.78
CA PHE A 52 -1.78 -11.26 -14.77
C PHE A 52 -0.61 -12.23 -14.68
N TYR A 53 0.60 -11.76 -14.43
CA TYR A 53 1.74 -12.62 -14.12
C TYR A 53 1.47 -13.54 -12.93
N ASN A 54 0.97 -13.01 -11.82
CA ASN A 54 0.62 -13.82 -10.64
C ASN A 54 -0.48 -14.85 -10.95
N LYS A 55 -1.49 -14.49 -11.75
CA LYS A 55 -2.53 -15.42 -12.22
C LYS A 55 -1.94 -16.51 -13.12
N CYS A 56 -1.00 -16.18 -14.02
CA CYS A 56 -0.28 -17.15 -14.84
C CYS A 56 0.41 -18.20 -13.97
N ILE A 57 1.17 -17.76 -12.95
CA ILE A 57 1.86 -18.66 -12.03
C ILE A 57 0.86 -19.55 -11.26
N LYS A 58 -0.22 -18.97 -10.72
CA LYS A 58 -1.28 -19.73 -10.02
C LYS A 58 -1.93 -20.79 -10.94
N SER A 59 -2.22 -20.46 -12.20
CA SER A 59 -2.79 -21.40 -13.18
C SER A 59 -1.83 -22.54 -13.50
N LEU A 60 -0.54 -22.24 -13.71
CA LEU A 60 0.47 -23.26 -13.94
C LEU A 60 0.65 -24.20 -12.75
N GLN A 61 0.62 -23.69 -11.52
CA GLN A 61 0.65 -24.50 -10.30
C GLN A 61 -0.58 -25.42 -10.17
N ALA A 62 -1.72 -25.01 -10.71
CA ALA A 62 -2.94 -25.82 -10.80
C ALA A 62 -2.95 -26.80 -11.99
N ASN A 63 -1.88 -26.88 -12.78
CA ASN A 63 -1.78 -27.64 -14.03
C ASN A 63 -2.78 -27.19 -15.13
N ASP A 64 -3.17 -25.91 -15.13
CA ASP A 64 -3.98 -25.30 -16.18
C ASP A 64 -3.11 -24.46 -17.12
N ALA A 65 -2.56 -25.11 -18.15
CA ALA A 65 -1.65 -24.50 -19.10
C ALA A 65 -2.34 -23.49 -20.03
N ASP A 66 -3.61 -23.71 -20.38
CA ASP A 66 -4.35 -22.84 -21.29
C ASP A 66 -4.64 -21.48 -20.65
N SER A 67 -5.14 -21.49 -19.41
CA SER A 67 -5.29 -20.25 -18.62
C SER A 67 -3.93 -19.61 -18.32
N GLY A 68 -2.90 -20.43 -18.07
CA GLY A 68 -1.53 -19.94 -17.90
C GLY A 68 -1.03 -19.15 -19.11
N LEU A 69 -1.24 -19.66 -20.32
CA LEU A 69 -0.85 -18.99 -21.56
C LEU A 69 -1.62 -17.69 -21.78
N HIS A 70 -2.95 -17.70 -21.57
CA HIS A 70 -3.78 -16.50 -21.64
C HIS A 70 -3.25 -15.39 -20.73
N PHE A 71 -3.04 -15.70 -19.45
CA PHE A 71 -2.54 -14.70 -18.49
C PHE A 71 -1.10 -14.25 -18.76
N PHE A 72 -0.24 -15.12 -19.31
CA PHE A 72 1.08 -14.70 -19.77
C PHE A 72 0.99 -13.67 -20.91
N GLN A 73 0.09 -13.88 -21.86
CA GLN A 73 -0.16 -12.94 -22.96
C GLN A 73 -0.72 -11.60 -22.45
N GLU A 74 -1.66 -11.63 -21.50
CA GLU A 74 -2.19 -10.43 -20.85
C GLU A 74 -1.10 -9.68 -20.06
N ALA A 75 -0.24 -10.40 -19.34
CA ALA A 75 0.89 -9.79 -18.62
C ALA A 75 1.84 -9.04 -19.58
N LYS A 76 2.18 -9.67 -20.71
CA LYS A 76 3.00 -9.09 -21.79
C LYS A 76 2.35 -7.84 -22.39
N GLN A 77 1.06 -7.90 -22.73
CA GLN A 77 0.35 -6.78 -23.35
C GLN A 77 0.21 -5.56 -22.43
N ASN A 78 0.22 -5.78 -21.12
CA ASN A 78 0.07 -4.73 -20.10
C ASN A 78 1.42 -4.20 -19.56
N GLU A 79 2.56 -4.62 -20.11
CA GLU A 79 3.85 -4.01 -19.76
C GLU A 79 3.85 -2.52 -20.11
N ARG A 80 4.39 -1.70 -19.21
CA ARG A 80 4.49 -0.25 -19.42
C ARG A 80 5.87 0.12 -19.93
N HIS A 81 5.89 0.81 -21.07
CA HIS A 81 7.11 1.41 -21.63
C HIS A 81 7.09 2.92 -21.36
N GLY A 82 8.08 3.42 -20.62
CA GLY A 82 8.26 4.86 -20.38
C GLY A 82 7.99 5.35 -18.94
N SER A 83 8.27 6.63 -18.73
CA SER A 83 8.25 7.32 -17.44
C SER A 83 6.90 8.02 -17.15
N GLU A 84 5.79 7.30 -17.30
CA GLU A 84 4.50 7.85 -16.91
C GLU A 84 4.39 7.87 -15.38
N GLY A 85 4.00 9.01 -14.81
CA GLY A 85 3.58 9.09 -13.42
C GLY A 85 2.39 8.17 -13.15
N PHE A 86 2.07 7.95 -11.87
CA PHE A 86 0.93 7.12 -11.51
C PHE A 86 -0.40 7.71 -12.03
N ARG A 87 -1.32 6.81 -12.42
CA ARG A 87 -2.62 7.21 -12.97
C ARG A 87 -3.67 7.37 -11.88
N VAL A 88 -4.68 8.18 -12.17
CA VAL A 88 -5.91 8.25 -11.35
C VAL A 88 -7.11 8.00 -12.24
N SER A 89 -7.87 6.95 -11.91
CA SER A 89 -9.07 6.51 -12.63
C SER A 89 -10.23 6.24 -11.67
N GLY A 90 -11.42 6.01 -12.21
CA GLY A 90 -12.62 5.64 -11.44
C GLY A 90 -13.11 4.24 -11.82
N PHE A 91 -13.55 3.48 -10.82
CA PHE A 91 -14.14 2.16 -10.99
C PHE A 91 -15.58 2.30 -11.49
N SER A 92 -15.77 2.36 -12.81
CA SER A 92 -17.08 2.60 -13.43
C SER A 92 -17.68 1.34 -14.05
N GLU A 93 -19.00 1.13 -13.91
CA GLU A 93 -19.74 0.05 -14.57
C GLU A 93 -19.58 0.08 -16.09
N ASN A 94 -19.51 1.29 -16.67
CA ASN A 94 -19.44 1.50 -18.11
C ASN A 94 -18.11 1.02 -18.74
N ASN A 95 -17.10 0.75 -17.90
CA ASN A 95 -15.75 0.35 -18.32
C ASN A 95 -15.35 -1.03 -17.78
N ARG A 96 -16.32 -1.88 -17.41
CA ARG A 96 -16.02 -3.23 -16.88
C ARG A 96 -15.23 -4.06 -17.89
N LYS A 97 -13.95 -4.27 -17.56
CA LYS A 97 -13.00 -5.12 -18.26
C LYS A 97 -12.59 -6.28 -17.34
N GLU A 98 -11.90 -7.28 -17.88
CA GLU A 98 -11.32 -8.40 -17.13
C GLU A 98 -10.49 -7.94 -15.91
N GLU A 99 -9.84 -6.78 -16.02
CA GLU A 99 -9.12 -6.11 -14.93
C GLU A 99 -9.99 -5.78 -13.71
N ILE A 100 -11.25 -5.39 -13.92
CA ILE A 100 -12.20 -5.06 -12.84
C ILE A 100 -12.56 -6.33 -12.07
N ASP A 101 -12.77 -7.44 -12.77
CA ASP A 101 -13.10 -8.72 -12.15
C ASP A 101 -11.88 -9.25 -11.38
N LEU A 102 -10.68 -9.09 -11.93
CA LEU A 102 -9.44 -9.45 -11.26
C LEU A 102 -9.27 -8.71 -9.92
N VAL A 103 -9.54 -7.39 -9.90
CA VAL A 103 -9.46 -6.56 -8.69
C VAL A 103 -10.53 -6.96 -7.67
N ALA A 104 -11.76 -7.18 -8.13
CA ALA A 104 -12.87 -7.57 -7.27
C ALA A 104 -12.65 -8.95 -6.63
N ASP A 105 -12.12 -9.91 -7.39
CA ASP A 105 -11.83 -11.25 -6.91
C ASP A 105 -10.71 -11.24 -5.87
N GLU A 106 -9.63 -10.49 -6.11
CA GLU A 106 -8.53 -10.37 -5.14
C GLU A 106 -9.01 -9.75 -3.82
N VAL A 107 -9.74 -8.63 -3.89
CA VAL A 107 -10.25 -7.97 -2.68
C VAL A 107 -11.22 -8.89 -1.93
N ARG A 108 -12.05 -9.65 -2.65
CA ARG A 108 -12.94 -10.64 -2.04
C ARG A 108 -12.14 -11.76 -1.36
N GLU A 109 -11.08 -12.26 -1.99
CA GLU A 109 -10.20 -13.30 -1.43
C GLU A 109 -9.51 -12.82 -0.15
N GLU A 110 -8.84 -11.66 -0.18
CA GLU A 110 -8.16 -11.08 0.99
C GLU A 110 -9.12 -10.78 2.14
N ALA A 111 -10.34 -10.34 1.84
CA ALA A 111 -11.35 -10.04 2.83
C ALA A 111 -12.13 -11.28 3.33
N SER A 112 -11.76 -12.49 2.91
CA SER A 112 -12.53 -13.72 3.18
C SER A 112 -14.02 -13.58 2.81
N GLY A 113 -14.30 -12.88 1.71
CA GLY A 113 -15.63 -12.65 1.16
C GLY A 113 -16.45 -11.54 1.81
N LYS A 114 -15.91 -10.84 2.83
CA LYS A 114 -16.70 -9.90 3.66
C LYS A 114 -16.72 -8.47 3.18
N ILE A 115 -15.92 -8.11 2.18
CA ILE A 115 -15.79 -6.74 1.69
C ILE A 115 -16.06 -6.72 0.19
N SER A 116 -16.81 -5.72 -0.28
CA SER A 116 -17.02 -5.47 -1.70
C SER A 116 -16.53 -4.09 -2.14
N ILE A 117 -16.36 -3.94 -3.47
CA ILE A 117 -15.98 -2.69 -4.13
C ILE A 117 -17.20 -2.21 -4.91
N GLY A 118 -17.58 -0.95 -4.68
CA GLY A 118 -18.66 -0.31 -5.42
C GLY A 118 -18.17 0.44 -6.66
N PHE A 119 -19.10 0.68 -7.58
CA PHE A 119 -18.86 1.53 -8.74
C PHE A 119 -19.12 3.00 -8.44
N ILE A 120 -18.39 3.89 -9.10
CA ILE A 120 -18.51 5.34 -8.98
C ILE A 120 -19.04 5.98 -10.27
N GLY A 121 -19.93 6.97 -10.12
CA GLY A 121 -20.41 7.81 -11.22
C GLY A 121 -19.28 8.69 -11.77
N ALA A 122 -19.27 8.92 -13.09
CA ALA A 122 -18.18 9.66 -13.74
C ALA A 122 -18.04 11.11 -13.25
N ASP A 123 -19.15 11.76 -12.94
CA ASP A 123 -19.22 13.10 -12.36
C ASP A 123 -18.62 13.17 -10.96
N VAL A 124 -18.99 12.22 -10.09
CA VAL A 124 -18.42 12.10 -8.74
C VAL A 124 -16.93 11.78 -8.81
N ALA A 125 -16.53 10.87 -9.70
CA ALA A 125 -15.14 10.48 -9.88
C ALA A 125 -14.25 11.68 -10.27
N GLU A 126 -14.69 12.55 -11.15
CA GLU A 126 -13.91 13.73 -11.55
C GLU A 126 -13.77 14.77 -10.43
N ILE A 127 -14.84 14.97 -9.63
CA ILE A 127 -14.79 15.87 -8.46
C ILE A 127 -13.81 15.33 -7.41
N GLU A 128 -13.92 14.05 -7.08
CA GLU A 128 -13.08 13.42 -6.07
C GLU A 128 -11.62 13.27 -6.53
N LYS A 129 -11.42 13.04 -7.84
CA LYS A 129 -10.09 13.07 -8.47
C LYS A 129 -9.43 14.45 -8.32
N ALA A 130 -10.17 15.54 -8.47
CA ALA A 130 -9.61 16.88 -8.25
C ALA A 130 -9.15 17.09 -6.80
N LYS A 131 -9.91 16.58 -5.82
CA LYS A 131 -9.51 16.62 -4.40
C LYS A 131 -8.29 15.74 -4.11
N LEU A 132 -8.25 14.54 -4.69
CA LEU A 132 -7.10 13.63 -4.59
C LEU A 132 -5.83 14.28 -5.16
N ILE A 133 -5.90 14.87 -6.35
CA ILE A 133 -4.77 15.60 -6.97
C ILE A 133 -4.32 16.75 -6.06
N ALA A 134 -5.26 17.54 -5.51
CA ALA A 134 -4.91 18.60 -4.56
C ALA A 134 -4.20 18.07 -3.30
N GLY A 135 -4.59 16.89 -2.80
CA GLY A 135 -3.91 16.22 -1.69
C GLY A 135 -2.49 15.77 -2.04
N ILE A 136 -2.28 15.27 -3.25
CA ILE A 136 -0.98 14.84 -3.77
C ILE A 136 -0.04 16.04 -3.96
N GLU A 137 -0.54 17.15 -4.47
CA GLU A 137 0.26 18.39 -4.59
C GLU A 137 0.66 18.94 -3.22
N LEU A 138 -0.21 18.82 -2.21
CA LEU A 138 0.16 19.15 -0.83
C LEU A 138 1.25 18.22 -0.29
N LEU A 139 1.17 16.91 -0.56
CA LEU A 139 2.23 15.96 -0.19
C LEU A 139 3.56 16.33 -0.86
N LYS A 140 3.53 16.62 -2.16
CA LYS A 140 4.72 17.05 -2.92
C LYS A 140 5.34 18.33 -2.38
N ALA A 141 4.52 19.32 -2.04
CA ALA A 141 4.97 20.57 -1.43
C ALA A 141 5.55 20.36 -0.02
N GLN A 142 5.04 19.39 0.73
CA GLN A 142 5.51 19.06 2.08
C GLN A 142 6.79 18.24 2.08
N SER A 143 6.87 17.24 1.20
CA SER A 143 7.97 16.32 1.05
C SER A 143 7.98 15.76 -0.37
N ILE A 144 8.91 16.26 -1.19
CA ILE A 144 9.16 15.73 -2.54
C ILE A 144 9.49 14.24 -2.51
N ASP A 145 10.02 13.81 -1.38
CA ASP A 145 10.57 12.53 -1.06
C ASP A 145 9.45 11.49 -0.84
N LEU A 146 8.43 11.84 -0.03
CA LEU A 146 7.19 11.05 0.08
C LEU A 146 6.43 10.98 -1.24
N TYR A 147 6.41 12.08 -1.99
CA TYR A 147 5.79 12.11 -3.32
C TYR A 147 6.50 11.17 -4.30
N ASN A 148 7.83 11.22 -4.38
CA ASN A 148 8.61 10.39 -5.28
C ASN A 148 8.48 8.90 -4.96
N GLU A 149 8.38 8.54 -3.67
CA GLU A 149 8.11 7.16 -3.26
C GLU A 149 6.71 6.72 -3.68
N ALA A 150 5.67 7.52 -3.38
CA ALA A 150 4.32 7.23 -3.84
C ALA A 150 4.26 7.12 -5.37
N GLU A 151 4.94 8.00 -6.10
CA GLU A 151 4.99 8.00 -7.56
C GLU A 151 5.70 6.78 -8.13
N LEU A 152 6.75 6.30 -7.46
CA LEU A 152 7.43 5.09 -7.90
C LEU A 152 6.59 3.85 -7.60
N LEU A 153 6.06 3.73 -6.38
CA LEU A 153 5.42 2.51 -5.90
C LEU A 153 3.99 2.33 -6.41
N ILE A 154 3.24 3.41 -6.54
CA ILE A 154 1.85 3.37 -7.02
C ILE A 154 1.89 3.45 -8.54
N ASP A 155 1.30 2.48 -9.23
CA ASP A 155 1.08 2.51 -10.67
C ASP A 155 -0.25 3.22 -11.00
N GLU A 156 -1.29 2.94 -10.22
CA GLU A 156 -2.63 3.49 -10.42
C GLU A 156 -3.41 3.59 -9.11
N ILE A 157 -4.09 4.73 -8.94
CA ILE A 157 -5.11 4.95 -7.92
C ILE A 157 -6.47 4.87 -8.58
N VAL A 158 -7.31 3.96 -8.10
CA VAL A 158 -8.68 3.76 -8.57
C VAL A 158 -9.64 4.23 -7.49
N LEU A 159 -10.44 5.25 -7.84
CA LEU A 159 -11.54 5.72 -7.00
C LEU A 159 -12.72 4.76 -7.09
N THR A 160 -13.20 4.29 -5.96
CA THR A 160 -14.31 3.34 -5.86
C THR A 160 -15.55 4.00 -5.26
N GLY A 161 -16.72 3.51 -5.62
CA GLY A 161 -17.97 3.91 -4.97
C GLY A 161 -18.24 3.07 -3.72
N PRO A 162 -19.35 3.36 -3.01
CA PRO A 162 -19.76 2.55 -1.88
C PRO A 162 -20.12 1.13 -2.36
N GLY A 163 -19.48 0.12 -1.76
CA GLY A 163 -19.90 -1.28 -1.88
C GLY A 163 -21.15 -1.58 -1.04
N ASP A 164 -21.40 -2.85 -0.78
CA ASP A 164 -22.48 -3.31 0.09
C ASP A 164 -22.21 -2.96 1.58
N GLU A 165 -22.86 -3.63 2.55
CA GLU A 165 -22.78 -3.30 3.99
C GLU A 165 -21.35 -3.04 4.53
N TYR A 166 -20.34 -3.72 3.96
CA TYR A 166 -18.92 -3.46 4.23
C TYR A 166 -18.17 -3.19 2.92
N HIS A 167 -17.66 -1.97 2.77
CA HIS A 167 -16.88 -1.55 1.61
C HIS A 167 -15.42 -1.22 1.99
N VAL A 168 -14.53 -1.41 1.02
CA VAL A 168 -13.13 -0.99 1.12
C VAL A 168 -13.06 0.52 1.31
N ARG A 169 -12.42 1.01 2.38
CA ARG A 169 -12.10 2.44 2.52
C ARG A 169 -10.86 2.83 1.72
N SER A 170 -9.83 2.00 1.86
CA SER A 170 -8.64 1.98 1.01
C SER A 170 -8.10 0.55 1.03
N ALA A 171 -7.44 0.13 -0.06
CA ALA A 171 -6.77 -1.15 -0.12
C ALA A 171 -5.62 -1.15 -1.13
N SER A 172 -4.64 -1.99 -0.83
CA SER A 172 -3.58 -2.44 -1.73
C SER A 172 -3.30 -3.92 -1.42
N SER A 173 -2.86 -4.65 -2.42
CA SER A 173 -2.55 -6.09 -2.32
C SER A 173 -1.16 -6.36 -2.89
N TYR A 174 -0.47 -7.37 -2.35
CA TYR A 174 0.76 -7.87 -2.95
C TYR A 174 0.50 -8.41 -4.36
N ASN A 175 -0.60 -9.12 -4.60
CA ASN A 175 -0.91 -9.72 -5.90
C ASN A 175 -1.24 -8.66 -6.97
N LEU A 176 -1.65 -7.47 -6.53
CA LEU A 176 -1.96 -6.30 -7.37
C LEU A 176 -0.94 -5.17 -7.14
N LEU A 177 0.33 -5.51 -6.90
CA LEU A 177 1.34 -4.54 -6.51
C LEU A 177 1.36 -3.30 -7.41
N GLY A 178 1.20 -2.14 -6.81
CA GLY A 178 1.09 -0.85 -7.50
C GLY A 178 -0.35 -0.36 -7.73
N LEU A 179 -1.37 -1.18 -7.48
CA LEU A 179 -2.76 -0.74 -7.44
C LEU A 179 -3.13 -0.23 -6.05
N VAL A 180 -3.78 0.92 -6.02
CA VAL A 180 -4.38 1.49 -4.81
C VAL A 180 -5.85 1.76 -5.06
N LEU A 181 -6.72 1.19 -4.23
CA LEU A 181 -8.15 1.48 -4.22
C LEU A 181 -8.44 2.51 -3.13
N ILE A 182 -9.25 3.52 -3.43
CA ILE A 182 -9.72 4.49 -2.44
C ILE A 182 -11.21 4.74 -2.63
N TRP A 183 -11.98 4.56 -1.57
CA TRP A 183 -13.39 4.94 -1.58
C TRP A 183 -13.54 6.46 -1.67
N ALA A 184 -14.29 6.88 -2.67
CA ALA A 184 -14.59 8.27 -2.96
C ALA A 184 -15.96 8.66 -2.39
N ASP A 185 -15.99 9.80 -1.70
CA ASP A 185 -17.18 10.34 -1.05
C ASP A 185 -17.05 11.86 -0.93
N GLU A 186 -18.16 12.58 -1.03
CA GLU A 186 -18.19 14.04 -0.98
C GLU A 186 -17.62 14.62 0.33
N VAL A 187 -17.69 13.85 1.43
CA VAL A 187 -17.17 14.24 2.75
C VAL A 187 -15.64 14.26 2.78
N HIS A 188 -14.97 13.57 1.86
CA HIS A 188 -13.52 13.47 1.83
C HIS A 188 -12.89 14.79 1.38
N SER A 189 -11.80 15.15 2.05
CA SER A 189 -11.00 16.33 1.77
C SER A 189 -9.68 15.96 1.06
N PRO A 190 -8.93 16.94 0.52
CA PRO A 190 -7.56 16.71 0.05
C PRO A 190 -6.65 16.08 1.12
N ILE A 191 -6.83 16.39 2.40
CA ILE A 191 -6.03 15.82 3.50
C ILE A 191 -6.39 14.36 3.74
N TYR A 192 -7.69 14.01 3.65
CA TYR A 192 -8.10 12.61 3.66
C TYR A 192 -7.39 11.81 2.56
N TYR A 193 -7.45 12.29 1.32
CA TYR A 193 -6.81 11.60 0.19
C TYR A 193 -5.29 11.51 0.34
N ALA A 194 -4.62 12.58 0.77
CA ALA A 194 -3.19 12.56 1.07
C ALA A 194 -2.85 11.49 2.13
N GLN A 195 -3.68 11.36 3.18
CA GLN A 195 -3.53 10.32 4.18
C GLN A 195 -3.64 8.91 3.57
N GLN A 196 -4.60 8.68 2.67
CA GLN A 196 -4.77 7.37 2.01
C GLN A 196 -3.60 7.05 1.07
N VAL A 197 -3.09 8.02 0.32
CA VAL A 197 -1.89 7.82 -0.52
C VAL A 197 -0.69 7.40 0.33
N VAL A 198 -0.45 8.10 1.45
CA VAL A 198 0.65 7.73 2.38
C VAL A 198 0.43 6.37 3.01
N HIS A 199 -0.82 6.05 3.36
CA HIS A 199 -1.21 4.76 3.94
C HIS A 199 -0.86 3.60 3.00
N GLU A 200 -1.34 3.68 1.77
CA GLU A 200 -1.20 2.58 0.81
C GLU A 200 0.21 2.51 0.23
N ALA A 201 0.89 3.64 0.03
CA ALA A 201 2.31 3.64 -0.30
C ALA A 201 3.16 2.96 0.79
N ALA A 202 2.80 3.11 2.07
CA ALA A 202 3.47 2.42 3.17
C ALA A 202 3.21 0.89 3.15
N HIS A 203 2.02 0.44 2.74
CA HIS A 203 1.77 -0.98 2.52
C HIS A 203 2.59 -1.54 1.35
N LEU A 204 2.58 -0.87 0.19
CA LEU A 204 3.40 -1.24 -0.96
C LEU A 204 4.90 -1.30 -0.62
N ARG A 205 5.37 -0.36 0.22
CA ARG A 205 6.74 -0.34 0.72
C ARG A 205 7.08 -1.59 1.53
N LEU A 206 6.21 -2.01 2.44
CA LEU A 206 6.40 -3.24 3.22
C LEU A 206 6.27 -4.50 2.36
N PHE A 207 5.38 -4.51 1.37
CA PHE A 207 5.28 -5.61 0.42
C PHE A 207 6.60 -5.84 -0.32
N LEU A 208 7.21 -4.76 -0.83
CA LEU A 208 8.55 -4.85 -1.43
C LEU A 208 9.60 -5.35 -0.44
N LYS A 209 9.61 -4.88 0.81
CA LYS A 209 10.58 -5.38 1.79
C LYS A 209 10.34 -6.82 2.22
N SER A 210 9.11 -7.29 2.17
CA SER A 210 8.76 -8.66 2.54
C SER A 210 9.22 -9.71 1.53
N THR A 211 9.69 -9.30 0.34
CA THR A 211 10.25 -10.24 -0.65
C THR A 211 11.58 -10.84 -0.18
N ASP A 212 12.33 -10.11 0.66
CA ASP A 212 13.66 -10.51 1.11
C ASP A 212 13.63 -11.24 2.45
N ASP A 213 12.80 -10.79 3.39
CA ASP A 213 12.72 -11.36 4.74
C ASP A 213 11.34 -11.14 5.38
N LYS A 214 11.01 -11.98 6.36
CA LYS A 214 9.84 -11.78 7.23
C LYS A 214 10.15 -10.69 8.25
N PHE A 215 9.13 -9.97 8.72
CA PHE A 215 9.27 -8.99 9.81
C PHE A 215 9.07 -9.61 11.20
N VAL A 216 8.20 -10.63 11.27
CA VAL A 216 7.81 -11.29 12.51
C VAL A 216 7.86 -12.81 12.34
N LEU A 217 8.17 -13.52 13.41
CA LEU A 217 8.24 -14.98 13.48
C LEU A 217 7.02 -15.59 14.18
N ASN A 218 6.12 -14.77 14.70
CA ASN A 218 4.85 -15.22 15.27
C ASN A 218 4.05 -16.02 14.22
N PRO A 219 3.41 -17.15 14.58
CA PRO A 219 2.55 -17.90 13.68
C PRO A 219 1.33 -17.08 13.21
N GLU A 220 0.93 -17.20 11.95
CA GLU A 220 -0.26 -16.52 11.42
C GLU A 220 -1.56 -16.96 12.10
N SER A 221 -1.60 -18.18 12.65
CA SER A 221 -2.75 -18.70 13.40
C SER A 221 -2.90 -18.04 14.79
N GLU A 222 -1.86 -17.38 15.30
CA GLU A 222 -1.91 -16.72 16.60
C GLU A 222 -2.46 -15.31 16.46
N LEU A 223 -3.62 -15.08 17.08
CA LEU A 223 -4.37 -13.83 16.96
C LEU A 223 -4.28 -13.03 18.25
N TYR A 224 -4.02 -11.73 18.10
CA TYR A 224 -3.91 -10.78 19.20
C TYR A 224 -4.98 -9.70 19.08
N THR A 225 -5.46 -9.21 20.21
CA THR A 225 -6.38 -8.07 20.24
C THR A 225 -5.68 -6.85 19.68
N ALA A 226 -6.06 -6.38 18.48
CA ALA A 226 -5.44 -5.21 17.88
C ALA A 226 -5.99 -3.93 18.53
N PRO A 227 -5.17 -2.89 18.80
CA PRO A 227 -5.67 -1.67 19.40
C PRO A 227 -6.63 -1.00 18.40
N PHE A 228 -7.76 -0.51 18.90
CA PHE A 228 -8.76 0.23 18.11
C PHE A 228 -9.48 -0.58 17.02
N ARG A 229 -9.47 -1.91 17.11
CA ARG A 229 -10.27 -2.81 16.28
C ARG A 229 -11.06 -3.80 17.14
N PRO A 230 -12.27 -4.20 16.73
CA PRO A 230 -13.00 -5.27 17.41
C PRO A 230 -12.48 -6.66 17.04
N ASP A 231 -11.86 -6.83 15.86
CA ASP A 231 -11.30 -8.09 15.38
C ASP A 231 -9.86 -8.31 15.84
N ALA A 232 -9.57 -9.54 16.29
CA ALA A 232 -8.21 -9.98 16.57
C ALA A 232 -7.43 -10.23 15.28
N ARG A 233 -6.11 -10.03 15.30
CA ARG A 233 -5.25 -10.09 14.11
C ARG A 233 -3.94 -10.81 14.35
N PRO A 234 -3.36 -11.43 13.31
CA PRO A 234 -2.00 -11.94 13.39
C PRO A 234 -1.00 -10.81 13.65
N MET A 235 0.13 -11.13 14.30
CA MET A 235 1.16 -10.14 14.63
C MET A 235 1.69 -9.40 13.39
N LEU A 236 1.76 -10.07 12.23
CA LEU A 236 2.17 -9.43 10.98
C LEU A 236 1.25 -8.25 10.61
N GLY A 237 -0.06 -8.41 10.78
CA GLY A 237 -1.02 -7.33 10.55
C GLY A 237 -0.87 -6.17 11.53
N ILE A 238 -0.48 -6.46 12.78
CA ILE A 238 -0.20 -5.45 13.81
C ILE A 238 1.11 -4.71 13.49
N PHE A 239 2.12 -5.43 13.00
CA PHE A 239 3.38 -4.86 12.54
C PHE A 239 3.18 -3.93 11.34
N HIS A 240 2.37 -4.33 10.34
CA HIS A 240 2.00 -3.46 9.23
C HIS A 240 1.31 -2.18 9.73
N ALA A 241 0.38 -2.31 10.69
CA ALA A 241 -0.29 -1.15 11.27
C ALA A 241 0.69 -0.19 11.97
N LEU A 242 1.70 -0.71 12.68
CA LEU A 242 2.75 0.12 13.30
C LEU A 242 3.42 1.04 12.27
N PHE A 243 3.94 0.44 11.21
CA PHE A 243 4.68 1.17 10.17
C PHE A 243 3.81 2.22 9.48
N VAL A 244 2.60 1.82 9.09
CA VAL A 244 1.64 2.72 8.42
C VAL A 244 1.23 3.88 9.34
N LEU A 245 0.97 3.62 10.62
CA LEU A 245 0.61 4.66 11.58
C LEU A 245 1.73 5.67 11.80
N ALA A 246 2.99 5.22 11.87
CA ALA A 246 4.15 6.10 11.97
C ALA A 246 4.24 7.04 10.76
N ARG A 247 4.12 6.46 9.56
CA ARG A 247 4.18 7.18 8.28
C ARG A 247 3.07 8.22 8.15
N ILE A 248 1.85 7.86 8.53
CA ILE A 248 0.71 8.80 8.55
C ILE A 248 0.99 9.93 9.54
N ALA A 249 1.42 9.63 10.77
CA ALA A 249 1.65 10.66 11.78
C ALA A 249 2.72 11.68 11.33
N LEU A 250 3.84 11.21 10.76
CA LEU A 250 4.90 12.06 10.22
C LEU A 250 4.42 12.93 9.06
N ALA A 251 3.74 12.34 8.06
CA ALA A 251 3.21 13.10 6.92
C ALA A 251 2.17 14.13 7.35
N MET A 252 1.23 13.75 8.23
CA MET A 252 0.21 14.65 8.75
C MET A 252 0.79 15.79 9.60
N ALA A 253 1.85 15.52 10.37
CA ALA A 253 2.56 16.57 11.11
C ALA A 253 3.23 17.59 10.17
N GLY A 254 3.75 17.15 9.03
CA GLY A 254 4.26 18.02 7.97
C GLY A 254 3.14 18.84 7.31
N LEU A 255 2.08 18.17 6.87
CA LEU A 255 0.93 18.81 6.21
C LEU A 255 0.25 19.83 7.12
N GLY A 256 0.13 19.54 8.42
CA GLY A 256 -0.45 20.46 9.41
C GLY A 256 0.31 21.79 9.57
N LYS A 257 1.54 21.89 9.05
CA LYS A 257 2.35 23.13 9.03
C LYS A 257 2.14 23.95 7.75
N ILE A 258 1.84 23.30 6.63
CA ILE A 258 1.81 23.96 5.31
C ILE A 258 0.40 24.10 4.73
N ALA A 259 -0.54 23.25 5.12
CA ALA A 259 -1.89 23.27 4.61
C ALA A 259 -2.64 24.52 5.12
N PRO A 260 -3.58 25.09 4.34
CA PRO A 260 -4.31 26.27 4.74
C PRO A 260 -5.53 25.96 5.61
N GLY A 261 -5.83 26.86 6.55
CA GLY A 261 -7.11 26.91 7.27
C GLY A 261 -7.55 25.57 7.87
N LYS A 262 -8.77 25.14 7.54
CA LYS A 262 -9.39 23.90 8.05
C LYS A 262 -8.62 22.63 7.65
N LEU A 263 -7.92 22.62 6.51
CA LEU A 263 -7.11 21.48 6.09
C LEU A 263 -5.92 21.27 7.04
N ALA A 264 -5.33 22.36 7.54
CA ALA A 264 -4.25 22.28 8.53
C ALA A 264 -4.74 21.66 9.85
N GLU A 265 -5.94 22.02 10.28
CA GLU A 265 -6.58 21.48 11.49
C GLU A 265 -6.89 19.99 11.33
N GLU A 266 -7.48 19.61 10.19
CA GLU A 266 -7.75 18.21 9.87
C GLU A 266 -6.48 17.36 9.86
N ALA A 267 -5.40 17.86 9.25
CA ALA A 267 -4.11 17.18 9.22
C ALA A 267 -3.56 16.98 10.64
N ARG A 268 -3.58 18.02 11.48
CA ARG A 268 -3.13 17.90 12.88
C ARG A 268 -3.94 16.87 13.67
N GLU A 269 -5.26 16.85 13.50
CA GLU A 269 -6.12 15.89 14.18
C GLU A 269 -5.84 14.45 13.73
N LYS A 270 -5.76 14.21 12.41
CA LYS A 270 -5.40 12.90 11.85
C LYS A 270 -4.02 12.45 12.33
N GLY A 271 -3.05 13.37 12.39
CA GLY A 271 -1.71 13.12 12.92
C GLY A 271 -1.73 12.68 14.39
N ARG A 272 -2.48 13.37 15.25
CA ARG A 272 -2.63 13.00 16.67
C ARG A 272 -3.30 11.65 16.85
N VAL A 273 -4.32 11.35 16.04
CA VAL A 273 -4.97 10.03 16.06
C VAL A 273 -3.98 8.94 15.66
N ALA A 274 -3.24 9.13 14.57
CA ALA A 274 -2.25 8.16 14.10
C ALA A 274 -1.13 7.94 15.14
N GLU A 275 -0.62 9.02 15.75
CA GLU A 275 0.38 8.99 16.81
C GLU A 275 -0.09 8.19 18.04
N LYS A 276 -1.30 8.49 18.55
CA LYS A 276 -1.86 7.75 19.70
C LYS A 276 -1.98 6.27 19.38
N ARG A 277 -2.44 5.93 18.17
CA ARG A 277 -2.59 4.55 17.73
C ARG A 277 -1.24 3.87 17.58
N PHE A 278 -0.25 4.56 17.02
CA PHE A 278 1.11 4.07 16.86
C PHE A 278 1.69 3.58 18.19
N PHE A 279 1.67 4.40 19.24
CA PHE A 279 2.27 4.02 20.52
C PHE A 279 1.57 2.83 21.20
N ALA A 280 0.24 2.72 21.06
CA ALA A 280 -0.49 1.56 21.55
C ALA A 280 -0.14 0.28 20.77
N THR A 281 0.04 0.39 19.45
CA THR A 281 0.52 -0.72 18.61
C THR A 281 1.96 -1.10 18.92
N ALA A 282 2.84 -0.12 19.11
CA ALA A 282 4.25 -0.35 19.48
C ALA A 282 4.38 -1.05 20.84
N ALA A 283 3.55 -0.64 21.80
CA ALA A 283 3.43 -1.28 23.10
C ALA A 283 3.06 -2.76 22.98
N GLN A 284 2.13 -3.10 22.09
CA GLN A 284 1.72 -4.48 21.87
C GLN A 284 2.80 -5.32 21.20
N ILE A 285 3.41 -4.82 20.12
CA ILE A 285 4.50 -5.52 19.44
C ILE A 285 5.66 -5.78 20.41
N LYS A 286 5.97 -4.83 21.29
CA LYS A 286 7.03 -5.02 22.30
C LYS A 286 6.72 -6.13 23.32
N ARG A 287 5.45 -6.33 23.66
CA ARG A 287 5.04 -7.39 24.60
C ARG A 287 4.95 -8.76 23.93
N ASP A 288 4.38 -8.80 22.74
CA ASP A 288 3.89 -10.05 22.13
C ASP A 288 4.64 -10.43 20.84
N GLY A 289 5.40 -9.50 20.25
CA GLY A 289 6.06 -9.67 18.97
C GLY A 289 7.40 -10.40 19.06
N VAL A 290 7.60 -11.37 18.17
CA VAL A 290 8.88 -12.04 17.95
C VAL A 290 9.46 -11.52 16.63
N LEU A 291 10.24 -10.44 16.70
CA LEU A 291 10.75 -9.75 15.51
C LEU A 291 11.97 -10.45 14.93
N THR A 292 12.09 -10.45 13.60
CA THR A 292 13.36 -10.76 12.92
C THR A 292 14.34 -9.59 13.08
N PRO A 293 15.63 -9.74 12.70
CA PRO A 293 16.56 -8.60 12.68
C PRO A 293 16.04 -7.41 11.85
N MET A 294 15.47 -7.69 10.68
CA MET A 294 14.84 -6.68 9.82
C MET A 294 13.62 -6.04 10.51
N GLY A 295 12.75 -6.86 11.09
CA GLY A 295 11.58 -6.36 11.82
C GLY A 295 11.95 -5.47 13.00
N GLN A 296 12.99 -5.85 13.75
CA GLN A 296 13.51 -5.07 14.88
C GLN A 296 14.09 -3.73 14.40
N GLN A 297 14.86 -3.73 13.31
CA GLN A 297 15.39 -2.50 12.73
C GLN A 297 14.25 -1.52 12.35
N ILE A 298 13.24 -1.99 11.60
CA ILE A 298 12.10 -1.15 11.19
C ILE A 298 11.33 -0.63 12.42
N PHE A 299 11.13 -1.48 13.43
CA PHE A 299 10.47 -1.10 14.68
C PHE A 299 11.23 0.02 15.42
N ASP A 300 12.54 -0.11 15.55
CA ASP A 300 13.38 0.87 16.23
C ASP A 300 13.44 2.20 15.47
N GLU A 301 13.54 2.15 14.15
CA GLU A 301 13.46 3.33 13.29
C GLU A 301 12.09 4.05 13.45
N CYS A 302 11.00 3.28 13.52
CA CYS A 302 9.63 3.78 13.76
C CYS A 302 9.56 4.56 15.07
N LEU A 303 10.06 3.96 16.15
CA LEU A 303 10.12 4.63 17.45
C LEU A 303 10.99 5.88 17.42
N GLN A 304 12.18 5.79 16.82
CA GLN A 304 13.11 6.90 16.74
C GLN A 304 12.47 8.11 16.05
N GLU A 305 11.85 7.94 14.89
CA GLU A 305 11.20 9.04 14.16
C GLU A 305 9.98 9.59 14.90
N MET A 306 9.14 8.70 15.44
CA MET A 306 7.93 9.13 16.16
C MET A 306 8.26 9.93 17.43
N THR A 307 9.36 9.64 18.11
CA THR A 307 9.79 10.41 19.29
C THR A 307 10.28 11.82 18.96
N GLN A 308 10.59 12.14 17.70
CA GLN A 308 11.00 13.49 17.28
C GLN A 308 9.81 14.45 17.16
N ILE A 309 8.63 13.92 16.81
CA ILE A 309 7.40 14.71 16.63
C ILE A 309 6.43 14.59 17.79
N SER A 310 6.68 13.66 18.72
CA SER A 310 5.75 13.33 19.80
C SER A 310 6.08 14.01 21.14
N PRO A 311 5.13 14.75 21.73
CA PRO A 311 5.24 15.17 23.14
C PRO A 311 5.03 13.99 24.11
N PHE A 312 4.53 12.84 23.65
CA PHE A 312 4.30 11.64 24.48
C PHE A 312 5.57 10.81 24.75
N ARG A 313 6.75 11.27 24.30
CA ARG A 313 8.04 10.62 24.57
C ARG A 313 8.20 10.24 26.05
N ASN A 314 7.90 11.16 26.97
CA ASN A 314 8.01 10.91 28.41
C ASN A 314 7.04 9.82 28.90
N VAL A 315 5.84 9.76 28.33
CA VAL A 315 4.82 8.74 28.68
C VAL A 315 5.25 7.37 28.19
N TYR A 316 5.80 7.28 26.98
CA TYR A 316 6.34 6.03 26.45
C TYR A 316 7.56 5.57 27.24
N ASP A 317 8.51 6.46 27.54
CA ASP A 317 9.70 6.15 28.35
C ASP A 317 9.32 5.67 29.77
N ASP A 318 8.28 6.23 30.37
CA ASP A 318 7.76 5.78 31.66
C ASP A 318 7.06 4.42 31.57
N MET A 319 6.26 4.18 30.52
CA MET A 319 5.64 2.88 30.24
C MET A 319 6.69 1.78 29.98
N LEU A 320 7.83 2.14 29.36
CA LEU A 320 8.95 1.24 29.16
C LEU A 320 9.69 0.91 30.45
N LYS A 321 9.85 1.88 31.37
CA LYS A 321 10.50 1.68 32.67
C LYS A 321 9.64 0.92 33.67
N SER A 322 8.33 1.10 33.61
CA SER A 322 7.40 0.40 34.51
C SER A 322 7.10 -1.03 34.09
N GLY A 323 7.51 -1.44 32.88
CA GLY A 323 7.29 -2.79 32.36
C GLY A 323 5.82 -3.16 32.31
N PHE A 324 5.02 -2.40 31.55
CA PHE A 324 3.56 -2.56 31.37
C PHE A 324 2.76 -2.93 32.62
#